data_AF-A0A183CEN6-F1
#
_entry.id   AF-A0A183CEN6-F1
#
_cell.length_a   1.000
_cell.length_b   1.000
_cell.length_c   1.000
_cell.angle_alpha   90.00
_cell.angle_beta   90.00
_cell.angle_gamma   90.00
#
_symmetry.space_group_name_H-M   'P 1'
#
loop_
_entity.id
_entity.type
_entity.pdbx_description
1 polymer ?
#
loop_
_entity_poly.entity_id
_entity_poly.type
_entity_poly.pdbx_seq_one_letter_code
_entity_poly.pdbx_strand_id
1 'polypeptide(L)'
;MDLLLFHHDEYERLYNCSGFDAKLIPIEQRTHTLHGIFLIILFFVFELLYIPCMVSIYNNLNNPCYKLLFYIGVTDMLVMLMNGFETGLLSIVGAVFCTYTSLIYTSGSVGLSELLLAINRCLELVAPKYAHRIYHG
;
A
#
# COMPACT_ATOMS: atom_id res chain seq x y z
N MET A 1 8.84 -8.81 4.00
CA MET A 1 7.97 -9.53 4.96
C MET A 1 8.69 -10.68 5.66
N ASP A 2 9.65 -11.35 5.00
CA ASP A 2 10.37 -12.51 5.57
C ASP A 2 11.11 -12.23 6.88
N LEU A 3 11.63 -11.01 7.07
CA LEU A 3 12.26 -10.60 8.33
C LEU A 3 11.26 -10.65 9.51
N LEU A 4 10.05 -10.13 9.33
CA LEU A 4 9.05 -10.11 10.41
C LEU A 4 8.53 -11.51 10.74
N LEU A 5 8.34 -12.37 9.72
CA LEU A 5 7.71 -13.69 9.87
C LEU A 5 8.68 -14.81 10.23
N PHE A 6 9.91 -14.80 9.69
CA PHE A 6 10.86 -15.92 9.81
C PHE A 6 12.15 -15.56 10.54
N HIS A 7 12.55 -14.30 10.57
CA HIS A 7 13.81 -13.85 11.18
C HIS A 7 13.56 -12.74 12.21
N HIS A 8 12.74 -13.06 13.21
CA HIS A 8 12.30 -12.06 14.20
C HIS A 8 13.46 -11.44 14.99
N ASP A 9 14.51 -12.23 15.29
CA ASP A 9 15.71 -11.74 15.98
C ASP A 9 16.44 -10.64 15.18
N GLU A 10 16.50 -10.80 13.85
CA GLU A 10 17.07 -9.76 12.97
C GLU A 10 16.13 -8.56 12.86
N TYR A 11 14.81 -8.78 12.82
CA TYR A 11 13.83 -7.71 12.81
C TYR A 11 13.96 -6.84 14.07
N GLU A 12 14.03 -7.43 15.26
CA GLU A 12 14.24 -6.69 16.51
C GLU A 12 15.60 -5.98 16.53
N ARG A 13 16.66 -6.59 15.97
CA ARG A 13 17.96 -5.92 15.86
C ARG A 13 17.90 -4.65 15.01
N LEU A 14 17.20 -4.67 13.87
CA LEU A 14 17.12 -3.54 12.94
C LEU A 14 16.04 -2.51 13.27
N TYR A 15 14.91 -2.95 13.84
CA TYR A 15 13.71 -2.14 14.03
C TYR A 15 13.30 -1.98 15.50
N ASN A 16 14.21 -2.20 16.46
CA ASN A 16 13.93 -1.89 17.86
C ASN A 16 13.69 -0.38 18.06
N CYS A 17 12.71 -0.08 18.90
CA CYS A 17 12.37 1.29 19.30
C CYS A 17 12.90 1.64 20.70
N SER A 18 13.84 0.85 21.25
CA SER A 18 14.40 1.06 22.59
C SER A 18 15.14 2.40 22.75
N GLY A 19 15.63 2.99 21.65
CA GLY A 19 16.28 4.30 21.65
C GLY A 19 15.37 5.49 21.37
N PHE A 20 14.08 5.27 21.08
CA PHE A 20 13.14 6.33 20.71
C PHE A 20 11.83 6.18 21.47
N ASP A 21 11.57 7.10 22.41
CA ASP A 21 10.29 7.14 23.10
C ASP A 21 9.35 8.15 22.44
N ALA A 22 8.32 7.58 21.80
CA ALA A 22 7.28 8.31 21.13
C ALA A 22 6.50 9.25 22.08
N LYS A 23 6.53 9.07 23.39
CA LYS A 23 5.73 9.92 24.30
C LYS A 23 6.38 11.27 24.61
N LEU A 24 7.67 11.45 24.32
CA LEU A 24 8.39 12.70 24.63
C LEU A 24 8.10 13.86 23.66
N ILE A 25 7.69 13.58 22.43
CA ILE A 25 7.39 14.63 21.46
C ILE A 25 5.89 14.90 21.51
N PRO A 26 5.47 16.16 21.63
CA PRO A 26 4.06 16.52 21.66
C PRO A 26 3.36 16.07 20.37
N ILE A 27 2.14 15.56 20.54
CA ILE A 27 1.28 15.06 19.46
C ILE A 27 1.12 16.14 18.37
N GLU A 28 1.01 17.40 18.78
CA GLU A 28 0.82 18.55 17.89
C GLU A 28 1.96 18.75 16.88
N GLN A 29 3.20 18.33 17.20
CA GLN A 29 4.33 18.37 16.27
C GLN A 29 4.38 17.20 15.29
N ARG A 30 3.64 16.11 15.57
CA ARG A 30 3.64 14.88 14.77
C ARG A 30 2.39 14.70 13.94
N THR A 31 1.35 15.45 14.27
CA THR A 31 0.06 15.30 13.65
C THR A 31 0.01 16.14 12.38
N HIS A 32 -0.18 15.48 11.26
CA HIS A 32 -0.37 16.15 9.97
C HIS A 32 -1.84 15.99 9.57
N THR A 33 -2.72 16.69 10.27
CA THR A 33 -4.18 16.56 10.13
C THR A 33 -4.65 16.89 8.72
N LEU A 34 -4.11 17.94 8.10
CA LEU A 34 -4.45 18.32 6.71
C LEU A 34 -4.10 17.21 5.72
N HIS A 35 -2.91 16.62 5.86
CA HIS A 35 -2.46 15.53 5.01
C HIS A 35 -3.31 14.27 5.21
N GLY A 36 -3.64 13.93 6.46
CA GLY A 36 -4.48 12.78 6.77
C GLY A 36 -5.90 12.91 6.24
N ILE A 37 -6.53 14.08 6.39
CA ILE A 37 -7.85 14.36 5.82
C ILE A 37 -7.82 14.26 4.29
N PHE A 38 -6.79 14.84 3.66
CA PHE A 38 -6.63 14.78 2.21
C PHE A 38 -6.54 13.34 1.71
N LEU A 39 -5.73 12.49 2.35
CA LEU A 39 -5.59 11.08 1.99
C LEU A 39 -6.89 10.30 2.16
N ILE A 40 -7.64 10.53 3.24
CA ILE A 40 -8.92 9.85 3.48
C ILE A 40 -9.95 10.25 2.42
N ILE A 41 -10.06 11.53 2.09
CA ILE A 41 -10.97 11.99 1.04
C ILE A 41 -10.59 11.36 -0.30
N LEU A 42 -9.29 11.36 -0.63
CA LEU A 42 -8.78 10.80 -1.86
C LEU A 42 -9.06 9.29 -1.95
N PHE A 43 -8.88 8.55 -0.85
CA PHE A 43 -9.24 7.15 -0.72
C PHE A 43 -10.73 6.93 -1.08
N PHE A 44 -11.66 7.66 -0.45
CA PHE A 44 -13.09 7.49 -0.75
C PHE A 44 -13.43 7.82 -2.20
N VAL A 45 -12.82 8.86 -2.77
CA VAL A 45 -13.03 9.22 -4.18
C VAL A 45 -12.57 8.10 -5.11
N PHE A 46 -11.36 7.57 -4.90
CA PHE A 46 -10.84 6.49 -5.74
C PHE A 46 -11.58 5.17 -5.56
N GLU A 47 -11.94 4.81 -4.32
CA GLU A 47 -12.72 3.60 -4.04
C GLU A 47 -14.10 3.66 -4.71
N LEU A 48 -14.79 4.81 -4.63
CA LEU A 48 -16.07 5.03 -5.30
C LEU A 48 -15.97 4.96 -6.82
N LEU A 49 -14.87 5.46 -7.40
CA LEU A 49 -14.59 5.33 -8.84
C LEU A 49 -14.25 3.89 -9.24
N TYR A 50 -13.66 3.11 -8.34
CA TYR A 50 -13.27 1.72 -8.60
C TYR A 50 -14.48 0.78 -8.66
N ILE A 51 -15.49 0.99 -7.80
CA ILE A 51 -16.70 0.15 -7.75
C ILE A 51 -17.38 -0.05 -9.12
N PRO A 52 -17.74 1.00 -9.89
CA PRO A 52 -18.40 0.81 -11.19
C PRO A 52 -17.48 0.12 -12.21
N CYS A 53 -16.17 0.37 -12.16
CA CYS A 53 -15.18 -0.32 -13.00
C CYS A 53 -15.17 -1.82 -12.72
N MET A 54 -15.18 -2.20 -11.44
CA MET A 54 -15.20 -3.60 -11.02
C MET A 54 -16.50 -4.29 -11.40
N VAL A 55 -17.64 -3.62 -11.30
CA VAL A 55 -18.94 -4.16 -11.76
C VAL A 55 -18.92 -4.41 -13.27
N SER A 56 -18.35 -3.51 -14.06
CA SER A 56 -18.21 -3.68 -15.52
C SER A 56 -17.31 -4.86 -15.88
N ILE A 57 -16.19 -5.03 -15.18
CA ILE A 57 -15.27 -6.15 -15.37
C ILE A 57 -15.92 -7.48 -14.96
N TYR A 58 -16.67 -7.49 -13.84
CA TYR A 58 -17.38 -8.66 -13.33
C TYR A 58 -18.35 -9.25 -14.36
N ASN A 59 -19.06 -8.38 -15.09
CA ASN A 59 -19.98 -8.80 -16.16
C ASN A 59 -19.29 -9.49 -17.35
N ASN A 60 -17.97 -9.32 -17.50
CA ASN A 60 -17.17 -9.85 -18.59
C ASN A 60 -16.21 -10.99 -18.17
N LEU A 61 -16.41 -11.58 -16.99
CA LEU A 61 -15.56 -12.64 -16.42
C LEU A 61 -15.48 -13.94 -17.25
N ASN A 62 -16.28 -14.07 -18.30
CA ASN A 62 -16.17 -15.19 -19.23
C ASN A 62 -14.83 -15.20 -19.97
N ASN A 63 -14.18 -14.05 -20.15
CA ASN A 63 -12.87 -13.95 -20.78
C ASN A 63 -11.74 -14.07 -19.73
N PRO A 64 -10.74 -14.95 -19.93
CA PRO A 64 -9.64 -15.13 -18.98
C PRO A 64 -8.85 -13.84 -18.69
N CYS A 65 -8.76 -12.92 -19.65
CA CYS A 65 -8.14 -11.61 -19.44
C CYS A 65 -8.89 -10.78 -18.40
N TYR A 66 -10.23 -10.76 -18.47
CA TYR A 66 -11.07 -10.05 -17.51
C TYR A 66 -11.06 -10.70 -16.12
N LYS A 67 -10.88 -12.03 -16.02
CA LYS A 67 -10.66 -12.69 -14.72
C LYS A 67 -9.40 -12.17 -14.04
N LEU A 68 -8.28 -12.10 -14.76
CA LEU A 68 -7.02 -11.60 -14.21
C LEU A 68 -7.16 -10.12 -13.81
N LEU A 69 -7.80 -9.30 -14.66
CA LEU A 69 -8.04 -7.89 -14.38
C LEU A 69 -8.91 -7.70 -13.12
N PHE A 70 -9.90 -8.57 -12.91
CA PHE A 70 -10.73 -8.57 -11.71
C PHE A 70 -9.91 -8.86 -10.44
N TYR A 71 -9.05 -9.88 -10.45
CA TYR A 71 -8.20 -10.18 -9.28
C TYR A 71 -7.23 -9.05 -8.96
N ILE A 72 -6.64 -8.42 -9.98
CA ILE A 72 -5.78 -7.26 -9.80
C ILE A 72 -6.57 -6.10 -9.19
N GLY A 73 -7.76 -5.78 -9.72
CA GLY A 73 -8.59 -4.71 -9.20
C GLY A 73 -9.07 -4.93 -7.75
N VAL A 74 -9.41 -6.17 -7.37
CA VAL A 74 -9.73 -6.50 -5.97
C VAL A 74 -8.51 -6.30 -5.06
N THR A 75 -7.33 -6.71 -5.53
CA THR A 75 -6.09 -6.51 -4.77
C THR A 75 -5.79 -5.03 -4.59
N ASP A 76 -5.99 -4.22 -5.64
CA ASP A 76 -5.79 -2.77 -5.60
C ASP A 76 -6.69 -2.08 -4.56
N MET A 77 -7.98 -2.44 -4.51
CA MET A 77 -8.93 -1.94 -3.50
C MET A 77 -8.50 -2.31 -2.07
N LEU A 78 -8.03 -3.55 -1.84
CA LEU A 78 -7.52 -3.99 -0.54
C LEU A 78 -6.26 -3.23 -0.13
N VAL A 79 -5.37 -2.94 -1.08
CA VAL A 79 -4.14 -2.21 -0.79
C VAL A 79 -4.42 -0.72 -0.59
N MET A 80 -5.37 -0.11 -1.32
CA MET A 80 -5.82 1.26 -1.06
C MET A 80 -6.44 1.43 0.33
N LEU A 81 -7.11 0.41 0.87
CA LEU A 81 -7.55 0.41 2.27
C LEU A 81 -6.36 0.48 3.23
N MET A 82 -5.33 -0.35 3.02
CA MET A 82 -4.14 -0.37 3.89
C MET A 82 -3.21 0.83 3.72
N ASN A 83 -3.07 1.39 2.52
CA ASN A 83 -2.11 2.48 2.28
C ASN A 83 -2.77 3.85 2.25
N GLY A 84 -4.01 3.97 1.78
CA GLY A 84 -4.74 5.23 1.74
C GLY A 84 -5.43 5.53 3.07
N PHE A 85 -6.32 4.64 3.49
CA PHE A 85 -7.14 4.85 4.69
C PHE A 85 -6.34 4.72 5.99
N GLU A 86 -5.55 3.65 6.16
CA GLU A 86 -4.70 3.46 7.34
C GLU A 86 -3.71 4.62 7.51
N THR A 87 -2.96 4.97 6.46
CA THR A 87 -1.98 6.08 6.50
C THR A 87 -2.67 7.41 6.81
N GLY A 88 -3.86 7.66 6.24
CA GLY A 88 -4.65 8.84 6.55
C GLY A 88 -5.01 8.94 8.04
N LEU A 89 -5.45 7.82 8.64
CA LEU A 89 -5.75 7.75 10.07
C LEU A 89 -4.49 7.90 10.94
N LEU A 90 -3.41 7.20 10.59
CA LEU A 90 -2.13 7.29 11.30
C LEU A 90 -1.59 8.73 11.28
N SER A 91 -1.77 9.46 10.18
CA SER A 91 -1.40 10.87 10.02
C SER A 91 -2.21 11.81 10.92
N ILE A 92 -3.50 11.51 11.17
CA ILE A 92 -4.38 12.27 12.08
C ILE A 92 -4.11 11.94 13.55
N VAL A 93 -3.70 10.71 13.85
CA VAL A 93 -3.32 10.31 15.21
C VAL A 93 -1.90 10.76 15.55
N GLY A 94 -1.09 11.12 14.54
CA GLY A 94 0.34 11.42 14.72
C GLY A 94 1.13 10.17 15.10
N ALA A 95 0.66 9.00 14.65
CA ALA A 95 1.29 7.72 14.92
C ALA A 95 2.62 7.61 14.17
N VAL A 96 3.66 7.22 14.89
CA VAL A 96 5.00 6.99 14.34
C VAL A 96 5.26 5.49 14.25
N PHE A 97 6.30 5.09 13.50
CA PHE A 97 6.70 3.68 13.34
C PHE A 97 6.74 2.91 14.67
N CYS A 98 7.26 3.52 15.74
CA CYS A 98 7.36 2.90 17.06
C CYS A 98 6.04 2.77 17.85
N THR A 99 4.94 3.32 17.35
CA THR A 99 3.60 3.20 17.98
C THR A 99 2.90 1.93 17.52
N TYR A 100 2.98 1.64 16.22
CA TYR A 100 2.33 0.49 15.59
C TYR A 100 3.29 -0.18 14.60
N THR A 101 4.40 -0.70 15.11
CA THR A 101 5.55 -1.17 14.32
C THR A 101 5.17 -2.29 13.34
N SER A 102 4.38 -3.27 13.78
CA SER A 102 3.94 -4.37 12.92
C SER A 102 2.98 -3.89 11.82
N LEU A 103 2.05 -2.99 12.13
CA LEU A 103 1.09 -2.47 11.15
C LEU A 103 1.81 -1.64 10.08
N ILE A 104 2.59 -0.64 10.49
CA ILE A 104 3.30 0.28 9.60
C ILE A 104 4.35 -0.46 8.74
N TYR A 105 5.04 -1.45 9.30
CA TYR A 105 5.98 -2.28 8.54
C TYR A 105 5.27 -3.14 7.49
N THR A 106 4.12 -3.71 7.85
CA THR A 106 3.35 -4.59 6.95
C THR A 106 2.72 -3.79 5.82
N SER A 107 2.02 -2.69 6.13
CA SER A 107 1.40 -1.82 5.13
C SER A 107 2.45 -1.23 4.18
N GLY A 108 3.58 -0.73 4.71
CA GLY A 108 4.69 -0.24 3.89
C GLY A 108 5.30 -1.30 2.96
N SER A 109 5.44 -2.55 3.42
CA SER A 109 5.94 -3.66 2.59
C SER A 109 4.98 -4.02 1.46
N VAL A 110 3.68 -4.02 1.74
CA VAL A 110 2.63 -4.27 0.74
C VAL A 110 2.59 -3.15 -0.28
N GLY A 111 2.64 -1.88 0.15
CA GLY A 111 2.65 -0.73 -0.75
C GLY A 111 3.86 -0.70 -1.69
N LEU A 112 5.05 -1.07 -1.21
CA LEU A 112 6.22 -1.16 -2.09
C LEU A 112 6.05 -2.22 -3.18
N SER A 113 5.42 -3.35 -2.84
CA SER A 113 5.15 -4.44 -3.77
C SER A 113 4.15 -4.03 -4.85
N GLU A 114 3.12 -3.28 -4.45
CA GLU A 114 2.12 -2.70 -5.36
C GLU A 114 2.75 -1.68 -6.31
N LEU A 115 3.62 -0.79 -5.80
CA LEU A 115 4.34 0.19 -6.63
C LEU A 115 5.20 -0.50 -7.70
N LEU A 116 5.91 -1.57 -7.34
CA LEU A 116 6.69 -2.36 -8.29
C LEU A 116 5.79 -2.98 -9.37
N LEU A 117 4.63 -3.49 -8.99
CA LEU A 117 3.65 -4.04 -9.94
C LEU A 117 3.10 -2.95 -10.87
N ALA A 118 2.80 -1.76 -10.34
CA ALA A 118 2.33 -0.62 -11.11
C ALA A 118 3.38 -0.17 -12.12
N ILE A 119 4.65 -0.04 -11.71
CA ILE A 119 5.77 0.28 -12.60
C ILE A 119 5.89 -0.78 -13.70
N ASN A 120 5.79 -2.06 -13.34
CA ASN A 120 5.84 -3.15 -14.31
C ASN A 120 4.74 -3.00 -15.39
N ARG A 121 3.50 -2.74 -14.97
CA ARG A 121 2.39 -2.53 -15.92
C ARG A 121 2.55 -1.28 -16.77
N CYS A 122 3.05 -0.18 -16.19
CA CYS A 122 3.37 1.02 -16.95
C CYS A 122 4.46 0.74 -18.01
N LEU A 123 5.48 -0.03 -17.69
CA LEU A 123 6.54 -0.42 -18.63
C LEU A 123 6.01 -1.30 -19.77
N GLU A 124 5.13 -2.25 -19.47
CA GLU A 124 4.47 -3.07 -20.50
C GLU A 124 3.63 -2.22 -21.46
N LEU A 125 2.94 -1.19 -20.97
CA LEU A 125 2.10 -0.29 -21.76
C LEU A 125 2.91 0.70 -22.60
N VAL A 126 3.94 1.32 -22.02
CA VAL A 126 4.73 2.38 -22.68
C VAL A 126 5.77 1.78 -23.64
N ALA A 127 6.37 0.66 -23.27
CA ALA A 127 7.55 0.16 -23.93
C ALA A 127 7.61 -1.39 -23.97
N PRO A 128 6.66 -2.07 -24.64
CA PRO A 128 6.53 -3.53 -24.60
C PRO A 128 7.79 -4.27 -25.08
N LYS A 129 8.58 -3.65 -25.97
CA LYS A 129 9.87 -4.20 -26.46
C LYS A 129 10.95 -4.26 -25.37
N TYR A 130 10.97 -3.31 -24.45
CA TYR A 130 11.94 -3.29 -23.34
C TYR A 130 11.48 -4.22 -22.22
N ALA A 131 10.17 -4.28 -21.93
CA ALA A 131 9.61 -5.22 -20.98
C ALA A 131 9.98 -6.68 -21.34
N HIS A 132 9.87 -7.06 -22.60
CA HIS A 132 10.25 -8.41 -23.03
C HIS A 132 11.74 -8.74 -22.77
N ARG A 133 12.66 -7.80 -22.92
CA ARG A 133 14.09 -8.04 -22.64
C ARG A 133 14.42 -8.15 -21.15
N ILE A 134 13.67 -7.45 -20.30
CA ILE A 134 13.88 -7.48 -18.84
C ILE A 134 13.35 -8.80 -18.26
N TYR A 135 12.22 -9.30 -18.76
CA TYR A 135 11.55 -10.47 -18.17
C TYR A 135 11.84 -11.81 -18.86
N HIS A 136 12.23 -11.83 -20.14
CA HIS A 136 12.54 -13.09 -20.84
C HIS A 136 14.04 -13.40 -20.99
N GLY A 137 14.95 -12.47 -20.69
CA GLY A 137 16.39 -12.66 -20.95
C GLY A 137 16.72 -12.59 -22.43
#